data_AF-A0A4Q9M2C6-F1
#
_entry.id   AF-A0A4Q9M2C6-F1
#
_cell.length_a   1.000
_cell.length_b   1.000
_cell.length_c   1.000
_cell.angle_alpha   90.00
_cell.angle_beta   90.00
_cell.angle_gamma   90.00
#
_symmetry.space_group_name_H-M   'P 1'
#
loop_
_entity.id
_entity.type
_entity.pdbx_description
1 polymer ?
#
loop_
_entity_poly.entity_id
_entity_poly.type
_entity_poly.pdbx_seq_one_letter_code
_entity_poly.pdbx_strand_id
1 'polypeptide(L)'
;MSDTSNYVSFWRTKKFRIAAITVSGLIVMIFVILGIGYNKATSIIKDFEMDLKKVSGSERFKKCVSQFKKTKTSAFGLEDESSCFVILPSFDISGIANILFDGFEEMKAGKVLGSTSLFVSETDLSKFPKVVGNVNFLTKIGFWFKGKHAIKAVYELSNYIYKELKNNKKNKSILVEIITEKESVLSSIEYDEKSKGSSKKILFEPLKIENDSFNVSEFIIFIAEKVRNSTD
;
A
#
# COMPACT_ATOMS: atom_id res chain seq x y z
N MET A 1 69.76 22.92 -28.44
CA MET A 1 68.34 23.25 -28.70
C MET A 1 67.49 22.29 -27.89
N SER A 2 66.99 22.75 -26.75
CA SER A 2 66.08 21.98 -25.89
C SER A 2 64.65 22.43 -26.17
N ASP A 3 63.90 21.63 -26.92
CA ASP A 3 62.45 21.79 -27.07
C ASP A 3 61.78 21.47 -25.73
N THR A 4 61.58 22.50 -24.91
CA THR A 4 60.65 22.44 -23.79
C THR A 4 59.24 22.39 -24.34
N SER A 5 58.72 21.19 -24.54
CA SER A 5 57.29 21.00 -24.80
C SER A 5 56.52 21.54 -23.59
N ASN A 6 55.83 22.66 -23.77
CA ASN A 6 54.89 23.19 -22.78
C ASN A 6 53.67 22.27 -22.74
N TYR A 7 53.82 21.12 -22.08
CA TYR A 7 52.73 20.18 -21.87
C TYR A 7 51.75 20.79 -20.85
N VAL A 8 50.75 21.51 -21.34
CA VAL A 8 49.65 21.98 -20.50
C VAL A 8 48.86 20.76 -20.06
N SER A 9 49.06 20.37 -18.79
CA SER A 9 48.35 19.25 -18.16
C SER A 9 46.85 19.33 -18.45
N PHE A 10 46.25 18.21 -18.88
CA PHE A 10 44.83 18.08 -19.23
C PHE A 10 43.90 18.70 -18.16
N TRP A 11 44.23 18.46 -16.88
CA TRP A 11 43.52 18.97 -15.70
C TRP A 11 43.57 20.50 -15.53
N ARG A 12 44.51 21.17 -16.19
CA ARG A 12 44.65 22.64 -16.16
C ARG A 12 43.95 23.35 -17.32
N THR A 13 43.43 22.61 -18.30
CA THR A 13 42.71 23.22 -19.42
C THR A 13 41.41 23.89 -18.94
N LYS A 14 41.07 25.06 -19.53
CA LYS A 14 39.83 25.79 -19.19
C LYS A 14 38.59 24.91 -19.36
N LYS A 15 38.56 24.10 -20.42
CA LYS A 15 37.46 23.16 -20.73
C LYS A 15 37.30 22.11 -19.63
N PHE A 16 38.40 21.50 -19.17
CA PHE A 16 38.36 20.53 -18.08
C PHE A 16 37.86 21.16 -16.78
N ARG A 17 38.36 22.36 -16.42
CA ARG A 17 37.92 23.05 -15.19
C ARG A 17 36.43 23.36 -15.19
N ILE A 18 35.89 23.84 -16.32
CA ILE A 18 34.45 24.08 -16.47
C ILE A 18 33.68 22.77 -16.30
N ALA A 19 34.09 21.70 -16.98
CA ALA A 19 33.45 20.39 -16.85
C ALA A 19 33.49 19.86 -15.40
N ALA A 20 34.64 19.97 -14.72
CA ALA A 20 34.82 19.52 -13.34
C ALA A 20 33.93 20.29 -12.37
N ILE A 21 33.79 21.62 -12.54
CA ILE A 21 32.89 22.44 -11.72
C ILE A 21 31.43 22.03 -11.95
N THR A 22 31.02 21.87 -13.22
CA THR A 22 29.66 21.45 -13.57
C THR A 22 29.32 20.06 -12.99
N VAL A 23 30.22 19.08 -13.14
CA VAL A 23 30.03 17.73 -12.60
C VAL A 23 29.98 17.75 -11.08
N SER A 24 30.87 18.50 -10.43
CA SER A 24 30.86 18.64 -8.97
C SER A 24 29.56 19.28 -8.47
N GLY A 25 29.06 20.31 -9.15
CA GLY A 25 27.77 20.93 -8.83
C GLY A 25 26.59 19.96 -8.97
N LEU A 26 26.57 19.15 -10.04
CA LEU A 26 25.55 18.11 -10.22
C LEU A 26 25.60 17.04 -9.12
N ILE A 27 26.81 16.60 -8.73
CA ILE A 27 26.99 15.63 -7.65
C ILE A 27 26.43 16.18 -6.33
N VAL A 28 26.73 17.44 -5.98
CA VAL A 28 26.19 18.08 -4.78
C VAL A 28 24.66 18.15 -4.83
N MET A 29 24.08 18.53 -5.98
CA MET A 29 22.62 18.58 -6.15
C MET A 29 21.99 17.19 -5.95
N ILE A 30 22.61 16.14 -6.48
CA ILE A 30 22.16 14.75 -6.26
C ILE A 30 22.16 14.44 -4.77
N PHE A 31 23.26 14.70 -4.05
CA PHE A 31 23.33 14.43 -2.61
C PHE A 31 22.26 15.18 -1.80
N VAL A 32 21.95 16.42 -2.16
CA VAL A 32 20.86 17.18 -1.53
C VAL A 32 19.50 16.50 -1.76
N ILE A 33 19.21 16.11 -3.00
CA ILE A 33 17.95 15.40 -3.35
C ILE A 33 17.85 14.08 -2.58
N LEU A 34 18.95 13.33 -2.49
CA LEU A 34 19.01 12.07 -1.75
C LEU A 34 18.77 12.28 -0.25
N GLY A 35 19.41 13.29 0.35
CA GLY A 35 19.26 13.62 1.77
C GLY A 35 17.82 14.02 2.11
N ILE A 36 17.20 14.88 1.30
CA ILE A 36 15.79 15.29 1.47
C ILE A 36 14.86 14.07 1.33
N GLY A 37 15.08 13.25 0.30
CA GLY A 37 14.31 12.03 0.08
C GLY A 37 14.39 11.07 1.26
N TYR A 38 15.60 10.81 1.76
CA TYR A 38 15.85 9.95 2.92
C TYR A 38 15.13 10.45 4.17
N ASN A 39 15.19 11.75 4.46
CA ASN A 39 14.51 12.34 5.60
C ASN A 39 12.98 12.23 5.49
N LYS A 40 12.41 12.53 4.32
CA LYS A 40 10.96 12.39 4.07
C LYS A 40 10.49 10.94 4.23
N ALA A 41 11.22 9.99 3.64
CA ALA A 41 10.93 8.56 3.80
C ALA A 41 11.02 8.12 5.26
N THR A 42 12.00 8.63 6.02
CA THR A 42 12.14 8.34 7.45
C THR A 42 10.94 8.85 8.25
N SER A 43 10.48 10.08 7.99
CA SER A 43 9.30 10.64 8.65
C SER A 43 8.07 9.77 8.38
N ILE A 44 7.82 9.44 7.11
CA ILE A 44 6.67 8.63 6.71
C ILE A 44 6.71 7.22 7.33
N ILE A 45 7.89 6.59 7.44
CA ILE A 45 8.04 5.31 8.13
C ILE A 45 7.66 5.43 9.60
N LYS A 46 8.17 6.45 10.30
CA LYS A 46 7.86 6.68 11.72
C LYS A 46 6.37 6.94 11.93
N ASP A 47 5.76 7.78 11.09
CA ASP A 47 4.34 8.10 11.17
C ASP A 47 3.49 6.84 10.93
N PHE A 48 3.86 6.01 9.94
CA PHE A 48 3.22 4.73 9.69
C PHE A 48 3.34 3.76 10.87
N GLU A 49 4.53 3.59 11.46
CA GLU A 49 4.74 2.71 12.61
C GLU A 49 3.93 3.15 13.83
N MET A 50 3.91 4.46 14.10
CA MET A 50 3.12 5.05 15.18
C MET A 50 1.61 4.84 14.96
N ASP A 51 1.12 5.10 13.74
CA ASP A 51 -0.28 4.89 13.39
C ASP A 51 -0.67 3.41 13.48
N LEU A 52 0.18 2.51 12.98
CA LEU A 52 -0.04 1.07 13.04
C LEU A 52 -0.16 0.61 14.49
N LYS A 53 0.77 1.02 15.36
CA LYS A 53 0.75 0.70 16.79
C LYS A 53 -0.52 1.22 17.48
N LYS A 54 -0.95 2.44 17.14
CA LYS A 54 -2.17 3.04 17.71
C LYS A 54 -3.41 2.26 17.29
N VAL A 55 -3.56 1.99 15.99
CA VAL A 55 -4.72 1.28 15.44
C VAL A 55 -4.78 -0.16 15.95
N SER A 56 -3.61 -0.83 16.04
CA SER A 56 -3.52 -2.22 16.49
C SER A 56 -3.86 -2.43 17.96
N GLY A 57 -3.81 -1.38 18.76
CA GLY A 57 -4.24 -1.41 20.16
C GLY A 57 -5.74 -1.66 20.33
N SER A 58 -6.56 -1.29 19.34
CA SER A 58 -8.02 -1.35 19.43
C SER A 58 -8.58 -2.78 19.45
N GLU A 59 -9.66 -3.00 20.21
CA GLU A 59 -10.33 -4.31 20.27
C GLU A 59 -10.92 -4.72 18.92
N ARG A 60 -11.49 -3.76 18.17
CA ARG A 60 -12.01 -3.98 16.82
C ARG A 60 -10.92 -4.52 15.90
N PHE A 61 -9.75 -3.87 15.86
CA PHE A 61 -8.63 -4.33 15.04
C PHE A 61 -8.22 -5.77 15.40
N LYS A 62 -8.06 -6.07 16.69
CA LYS A 62 -7.69 -7.42 17.17
C LYS A 62 -8.73 -8.47 16.78
N LYS A 63 -10.02 -8.15 16.89
CA LYS A 63 -11.13 -9.02 16.46
C LYS A 63 -11.09 -9.27 14.96
N CYS A 64 -10.91 -8.24 14.14
CA CYS A 64 -10.82 -8.33 12.69
C CYS A 64 -9.62 -9.18 12.26
N VAL A 65 -8.44 -8.93 12.84
CA VAL A 65 -7.23 -9.73 12.56
C VAL A 65 -7.45 -11.19 12.94
N SER A 66 -8.06 -11.47 14.10
CA SER A 66 -8.36 -12.85 14.52
C SER A 66 -9.28 -13.56 13.54
N GLN A 67 -10.34 -12.90 13.07
CA GLN A 67 -11.24 -13.46 12.06
C GLN A 67 -10.54 -13.65 10.72
N PHE A 68 -9.80 -12.65 10.25
CA PHE A 68 -9.13 -12.72 8.96
C PHE A 68 -8.01 -13.77 8.91
N LYS A 69 -7.29 -14.00 10.02
CA LYS A 69 -6.32 -15.10 10.12
C LYS A 69 -6.97 -16.47 9.95
N LYS A 70 -8.22 -16.63 10.40
CA LYS A 70 -8.97 -17.90 10.27
C LYS A 70 -9.44 -18.12 8.84
N THR A 71 -9.98 -17.09 8.19
CA THR A 71 -10.55 -17.25 6.84
C THR A 71 -9.55 -17.08 5.72
N LYS A 72 -8.48 -16.30 5.94
CA LYS A 72 -7.45 -15.92 4.97
C LYS A 72 -7.95 -15.17 3.74
N THR A 73 -9.24 -14.83 3.69
CA THR A 73 -9.88 -14.22 2.53
C THR A 73 -10.69 -12.99 2.94
N SER A 74 -10.51 -11.92 2.18
CA SER A 74 -11.23 -10.66 2.33
C SER A 74 -11.42 -9.98 0.99
N ALA A 75 -12.26 -8.97 0.90
CA ALA A 75 -12.42 -8.19 -0.31
C ALA A 75 -12.64 -6.71 -0.01
N PHE A 76 -12.16 -5.86 -0.93
CA PHE A 76 -12.55 -4.46 -1.02
C PHE A 76 -13.48 -4.31 -2.22
N GLY A 77 -14.73 -3.94 -1.96
CA GLY A 77 -15.76 -3.80 -2.99
C GLY A 77 -16.07 -2.34 -3.29
N LEU A 78 -16.50 -2.10 -4.52
CA LEU A 78 -17.23 -0.91 -4.94
C LEU A 78 -18.51 -1.36 -5.66
N GLU A 79 -19.65 -0.86 -5.18
CA GLU A 79 -20.94 -0.97 -5.84
C GLU A 79 -21.55 0.43 -5.92
N ASP A 80 -21.89 0.86 -7.13
CA ASP A 80 -22.32 2.23 -7.43
C ASP A 80 -21.33 3.28 -6.86
N GLU A 81 -21.71 3.98 -5.79
CA GLU A 81 -20.87 4.95 -5.06
C GLU A 81 -20.48 4.50 -3.65
N SER A 82 -20.92 3.31 -3.24
CA SER A 82 -20.64 2.74 -1.92
C SER A 82 -19.45 1.79 -1.99
N SER A 83 -18.46 1.99 -1.11
CA SER A 83 -17.32 1.08 -1.01
C SER A 83 -17.26 0.40 0.34
N CYS A 84 -16.92 -0.89 0.36
CA CYS A 84 -16.87 -1.67 1.58
C CYS A 84 -15.61 -2.54 1.67
N PHE A 85 -15.30 -2.96 2.89
CA PHE A 85 -14.36 -4.03 3.18
C PHE A 85 -15.10 -5.17 3.87
N VAL A 86 -14.85 -6.40 3.43
CA VAL A 86 -15.53 -7.60 3.94
C VAL A 86 -14.52 -8.70 4.22
N ILE A 87 -14.65 -9.36 5.37
CA ILE A 87 -13.95 -10.63 5.67
C ILE A 87 -14.88 -11.79 5.29
N LEU A 88 -14.42 -12.58 4.32
CA LEU A 88 -15.22 -13.64 3.70
C LEU A 88 -14.84 -15.00 4.29
N PRO A 89 -15.80 -15.90 4.55
CA PRO A 89 -15.49 -17.32 4.67
C PRO A 89 -14.93 -17.86 3.35
N SER A 90 -14.21 -18.99 3.39
CA SER A 90 -13.64 -19.59 2.18
C SER A 90 -14.75 -20.13 1.27
N PHE A 91 -14.89 -19.58 0.06
CA PHE A 91 -15.87 -19.98 -0.96
C PHE A 91 -15.24 -20.00 -2.37
N ASP A 92 -15.98 -20.55 -3.33
CA ASP A 92 -15.69 -20.37 -4.75
C ASP A 92 -16.04 -18.93 -5.23
N ILE A 93 -15.66 -18.58 -6.46
CA ILE A 93 -15.86 -17.22 -7.00
C ILE A 93 -17.33 -16.83 -7.03
N SER A 94 -18.22 -17.77 -7.36
CA SER A 94 -19.67 -17.56 -7.40
C SER A 94 -20.23 -17.26 -6.01
N GLY A 95 -19.81 -18.00 -4.99
CA GLY A 95 -20.16 -17.73 -3.60
C GLY A 95 -19.64 -16.39 -3.10
N ILE A 96 -18.40 -16.03 -3.46
CA ILE A 96 -17.82 -14.72 -3.12
C ILE A 96 -18.63 -13.58 -3.74
N ALA A 97 -18.99 -13.68 -5.03
CA ALA A 97 -19.76 -12.65 -5.72
C ALA A 97 -21.13 -12.44 -5.07
N ASN A 98 -21.83 -13.52 -4.72
CA ASN A 98 -23.12 -13.44 -4.04
C ASN A 98 -23.00 -12.81 -2.65
N ILE A 99 -22.03 -13.23 -1.83
CA ILE A 99 -21.84 -12.67 -0.48
C ILE A 99 -21.50 -11.19 -0.50
N LEU A 100 -20.73 -10.76 -1.50
CA LEU A 100 -20.40 -9.36 -1.65
C LEU A 100 -21.62 -8.53 -2.05
N PHE A 101 -22.44 -9.04 -2.96
CA PHE A 101 -23.71 -8.42 -3.33
C PHE A 101 -24.66 -8.33 -2.13
N ASP A 102 -24.85 -9.43 -1.40
CA ASP A 102 -25.64 -9.47 -0.17
C ASP A 102 -25.09 -8.48 0.87
N GLY A 103 -23.77 -8.40 1.02
CA GLY A 103 -23.10 -7.47 1.93
C GLY A 103 -23.34 -6.00 1.59
N PHE A 104 -23.45 -5.65 0.30
CA PHE A 104 -23.82 -4.30 -0.11
C PHE A 104 -25.30 -3.99 0.15
N GLU A 105 -26.20 -4.90 -0.21
CA GLU A 105 -27.64 -4.74 0.05
C GLU A 105 -27.92 -4.57 1.55
N GLU A 106 -27.22 -5.31 2.40
CA GLU A 106 -27.36 -5.18 3.85
C GLU A 106 -26.77 -3.87 4.40
N MET A 107 -25.64 -3.40 3.85
CA MET A 107 -25.09 -2.08 4.18
C MET A 107 -26.06 -0.96 3.80
N LYS A 108 -26.65 -1.03 2.61
CA LYS A 108 -27.71 -0.11 2.14
C LYS A 108 -28.94 -0.15 3.07
N ALA A 109 -29.26 -1.30 3.64
CA ALA A 109 -30.36 -1.49 4.57
C ALA A 109 -30.04 -1.08 6.03
N GLY A 110 -28.83 -0.61 6.33
CA GLY A 110 -28.42 -0.23 7.70
C GLY A 110 -28.38 -1.40 8.68
N LYS A 111 -28.27 -2.65 8.19
CA LYS A 111 -28.22 -3.85 9.04
C LYS A 111 -26.77 -4.18 9.40
N VAL A 112 -26.52 -4.44 10.68
CA VAL A 112 -25.25 -5.02 11.14
C VAL A 112 -25.31 -6.52 10.83
N LEU A 113 -24.48 -6.97 9.90
CA LEU A 113 -24.56 -8.33 9.37
C LEU A 113 -24.35 -9.38 10.45
N GLY A 114 -25.33 -10.28 10.53
CA GLY A 114 -25.20 -11.60 11.12
C GLY A 114 -25.81 -12.60 10.14
N SER A 115 -25.01 -13.25 9.30
CA SER A 115 -25.12 -14.71 9.03
C SER A 115 -24.17 -15.26 7.96
N THR A 116 -23.60 -14.46 7.04
CA THR A 116 -22.76 -15.01 5.94
C THR A 116 -21.37 -14.38 5.76
N SER A 117 -21.18 -13.11 6.12
CA SER A 117 -19.84 -12.49 6.21
C SER A 117 -19.48 -12.23 7.67
N LEU A 118 -18.21 -12.46 8.05
CA LEU A 118 -17.82 -12.40 9.47
C LEU A 118 -17.61 -10.95 9.95
N PHE A 119 -17.43 -10.03 9.01
CA PHE A 119 -17.17 -8.62 9.25
C PHE A 119 -17.39 -7.81 7.96
N VAL A 120 -18.13 -6.71 8.07
CA VAL A 120 -18.31 -5.71 7.00
C VAL A 120 -18.01 -4.33 7.58
N SER A 121 -17.35 -3.49 6.80
CA SER A 121 -17.12 -2.09 7.15
C SER A 121 -17.26 -1.22 5.92
N GLU A 122 -17.97 -0.10 6.03
CA GLU A 122 -17.94 0.94 5.01
C GLU A 122 -16.54 1.55 4.92
N THR A 123 -16.14 1.87 3.71
CA THR A 123 -14.84 2.45 3.37
C THR A 123 -15.03 3.70 2.53
N ASP A 124 -14.07 4.61 2.61
CA ASP A 124 -14.00 5.84 1.84
C ASP A 124 -12.82 5.75 0.87
N LEU A 125 -13.14 5.62 -0.42
CA LEU A 125 -12.18 5.54 -1.52
C LEU A 125 -11.17 6.70 -1.52
N SER A 126 -11.54 7.88 -1.03
CA SER A 126 -10.67 9.06 -0.98
C SER A 126 -9.54 8.93 0.06
N LYS A 127 -9.66 8.01 1.02
CA LYS A 127 -8.66 7.77 2.07
C LYS A 127 -7.53 6.83 1.63
N PHE A 128 -7.72 6.00 0.61
CA PHE A 128 -6.70 5.04 0.16
C PHE A 128 -5.34 5.69 -0.17
N PRO A 129 -5.28 6.80 -0.94
CA PRO A 129 -3.99 7.47 -1.22
C PRO A 129 -3.27 7.99 0.03
N LYS A 130 -3.98 8.12 1.17
CA LYS A 130 -3.46 8.67 2.42
C LYS A 130 -3.08 7.59 3.45
N VAL A 131 -3.29 6.30 3.17
CA VAL A 131 -3.06 5.20 4.14
C VAL A 131 -1.66 5.23 4.75
N VAL A 132 -0.62 5.49 3.95
CA VAL A 132 0.78 5.62 4.38
C VAL A 132 1.29 7.07 4.29
N GLY A 133 0.39 8.05 4.13
CA GLY A 133 0.76 9.45 3.89
C GLY A 133 1.19 9.77 2.45
N ASN A 134 1.70 10.99 2.25
CA ASN A 134 1.99 11.53 0.92
C ASN A 134 3.31 11.01 0.34
N VAL A 135 3.23 9.98 -0.51
CA VAL A 135 4.39 9.39 -1.20
C VAL A 135 4.64 10.08 -2.56
N ASN A 136 5.44 11.13 -2.53
CA ASN A 136 5.88 11.84 -3.74
C ASN A 136 7.21 11.28 -4.31
N PHE A 137 7.71 11.89 -5.39
CA PHE A 137 8.96 11.50 -6.05
C PHE A 137 10.16 11.43 -5.09
N LEU A 138 10.35 12.45 -4.23
CA LEU A 138 11.45 12.47 -3.26
C LEU A 138 11.31 11.36 -2.21
N THR A 139 10.09 11.10 -1.74
CA THR A 139 9.82 9.98 -0.82
C THR A 139 10.17 8.64 -1.47
N LYS A 140 9.82 8.44 -2.75
CA LYS A 140 10.16 7.20 -3.49
C LYS A 140 11.67 7.00 -3.59
N ILE A 141 12.43 8.06 -3.85
CA ILE A 141 13.90 8.02 -3.80
C ILE A 141 14.35 7.59 -2.40
N GLY A 142 13.87 8.25 -1.34
CA GLY A 142 14.23 7.89 0.03
C GLY A 142 13.92 6.44 0.39
N PHE A 143 12.78 5.92 -0.07
CA PHE A 143 12.40 4.52 0.09
C PHE A 143 13.39 3.57 -0.60
N TRP A 144 13.98 3.90 -1.75
CA TRP A 144 15.04 3.07 -2.34
C TRP A 144 16.26 2.93 -1.42
N PHE A 145 16.67 3.99 -0.74
CA PHE A 145 17.82 3.96 0.18
C PHE A 145 17.52 3.29 1.53
N LYS A 146 16.25 3.30 1.99
CA LYS A 146 15.85 2.66 3.25
C LYS A 146 15.79 1.13 3.20
N GLY A 147 16.03 0.51 2.04
CA GLY A 147 15.98 -0.95 1.91
C GLY A 147 14.55 -1.49 1.94
N LYS A 148 14.38 -2.77 2.26
CA LYS A 148 13.06 -3.41 2.27
C LYS A 148 12.32 -3.06 3.57
N HIS A 149 11.08 -2.58 3.47
CA HIS A 149 10.25 -2.22 4.61
C HIS A 149 8.78 -2.50 4.29
N ALA A 150 7.99 -2.95 5.28
CA ALA A 150 6.60 -3.35 5.11
C ALA A 150 5.72 -2.24 4.49
N ILE A 151 6.00 -0.98 4.82
CA ILE A 151 5.28 0.19 4.30
C ILE A 151 5.21 0.23 2.77
N LYS A 152 6.21 -0.30 2.07
CA LYS A 152 6.21 -0.32 0.60
C LYS A 152 5.11 -1.22 0.07
N ALA A 153 4.94 -2.41 0.66
CA ALA A 153 3.90 -3.35 0.31
C ALA A 153 2.51 -2.82 0.68
N VAL A 154 2.38 -2.16 1.84
CA VAL A 154 1.13 -1.48 2.26
C VAL A 154 0.75 -0.37 1.27
N TYR A 155 1.72 0.47 0.88
CA TYR A 155 1.53 1.53 -0.12
C TYR A 155 1.12 0.96 -1.49
N GLU A 156 1.81 -0.09 -1.94
CA GLU A 156 1.53 -0.75 -3.21
C GLU A 156 0.14 -1.38 -3.23
N LEU A 157 -0.24 -2.09 -2.16
CA LEU A 157 -1.55 -2.70 -1.98
C LEU A 157 -2.66 -1.64 -1.98
N SER A 158 -2.54 -0.61 -1.13
CA SER A 158 -3.54 0.46 -1.04
C SER A 158 -3.74 1.18 -2.39
N ASN A 159 -2.64 1.50 -3.07
CA ASN A 159 -2.72 2.15 -4.39
C ASN A 159 -3.31 1.25 -5.46
N TYR A 160 -3.01 -0.06 -5.42
CA TYR A 160 -3.57 -1.00 -6.37
C TYR A 160 -5.09 -1.07 -6.20
N ILE A 161 -5.58 -1.27 -4.96
CA ILE A 161 -7.02 -1.27 -4.66
C ILE A 161 -7.66 0.03 -5.13
N TYR A 162 -7.10 1.18 -4.76
CA TYR A 162 -7.63 2.49 -5.16
C TYR A 162 -7.73 2.65 -6.68
N LYS A 163 -6.68 2.28 -7.42
CA LYS A 163 -6.67 2.40 -8.89
C LYS A 163 -7.70 1.48 -9.52
N GLU A 164 -7.78 0.24 -9.06
CA GLU A 164 -8.69 -0.74 -9.63
C GLU A 164 -10.16 -0.37 -9.38
N LEU A 165 -10.49 0.08 -8.16
CA LEU A 165 -11.84 0.48 -7.81
C LEU A 165 -12.21 1.84 -8.43
N LYS A 166 -11.33 2.85 -8.40
CA LYS A 166 -11.63 4.19 -8.94
C LYS A 166 -11.82 4.21 -10.45
N ASN A 167 -11.05 3.41 -11.20
CA ASN A 167 -11.07 3.47 -12.66
C ASN A 167 -12.27 2.73 -13.28
N ASN A 168 -13.06 1.99 -12.50
CA ASN A 168 -14.16 1.19 -13.00
C ASN A 168 -15.49 1.73 -12.48
N LYS A 169 -16.39 2.09 -13.39
CA LYS A 169 -17.80 2.46 -13.11
C LYS A 169 -18.71 1.23 -12.94
N LYS A 170 -18.16 0.02 -12.99
CA LYS A 170 -18.89 -1.23 -12.80
C LYS A 170 -18.68 -1.73 -11.38
N ASN A 171 -19.66 -2.49 -10.90
CA ASN A 171 -19.56 -3.19 -9.63
C ASN A 171 -18.33 -4.10 -9.68
N LYS A 172 -17.34 -3.82 -8.83
CA LYS A 172 -16.04 -4.49 -8.85
C LYS A 172 -15.53 -4.75 -7.44
N SER A 173 -14.85 -5.87 -7.27
CA SER A 173 -14.18 -6.22 -6.03
C SER A 173 -12.73 -6.60 -6.23
N ILE A 174 -11.90 -6.26 -5.26
CA ILE A 174 -10.54 -6.77 -5.14
C ILE A 174 -10.53 -7.78 -4.02
N LEU A 175 -10.50 -9.06 -4.39
CA LEU A 175 -10.26 -10.16 -3.47
C LEU A 175 -8.81 -10.14 -3.01
N VAL A 176 -8.60 -10.29 -1.72
CA VAL A 176 -7.29 -10.41 -1.09
C VAL A 176 -7.24 -11.72 -0.32
N GLU A 177 -6.35 -12.60 -0.76
CA GLU A 177 -6.12 -13.93 -0.20
C GLU A 177 -4.71 -14.03 0.41
N ILE A 178 -4.63 -14.50 1.65
CA ILE A 178 -3.36 -14.77 2.34
C ILE A 178 -2.88 -16.16 1.98
N ILE A 179 -1.77 -16.23 1.23
CA ILE A 179 -1.12 -17.50 0.89
C ILE A 179 -0.18 -17.92 2.02
N THR A 180 0.60 -16.97 2.54
CA THR A 180 1.53 -17.18 3.66
C THR A 180 1.54 -15.95 4.58
N GLU A 181 2.22 -16.03 5.73
CA GLU A 181 2.38 -14.88 6.64
C GLU A 181 3.10 -13.67 6.00
N LYS A 182 3.72 -13.84 4.83
CA LYS A 182 4.45 -12.79 4.09
C LYS A 182 3.88 -12.52 2.69
N GLU A 183 2.95 -13.33 2.19
CA GLU A 183 2.47 -13.25 0.81
C GLU A 183 0.95 -13.18 0.75
N SER A 184 0.44 -12.22 -0.02
CA SER A 184 -0.96 -12.17 -0.42
C SER A 184 -1.11 -12.16 -1.93
N VAL A 185 -2.17 -12.78 -2.43
CA VAL A 185 -2.63 -12.66 -3.81
C VAL A 185 -3.85 -11.77 -3.85
N LEU A 186 -3.81 -10.80 -4.76
CA LEU A 186 -4.93 -9.96 -5.11
C LEU A 186 -5.54 -10.45 -6.40
N SER A 187 -6.86 -10.50 -6.48
CA SER A 187 -7.58 -10.83 -7.70
C SER A 187 -8.74 -9.88 -7.90
N SER A 188 -8.83 -9.32 -9.09
CA SER A 188 -10.00 -8.56 -9.50
C SER A 188 -11.18 -9.51 -9.74
N ILE A 189 -12.37 -9.15 -9.25
CA ILE A 189 -13.63 -9.84 -9.52
C ILE A 189 -14.62 -8.80 -10.04
N GLU A 190 -15.21 -9.07 -11.20
CA GLU A 190 -16.32 -8.28 -11.74
C GLU A 190 -17.62 -9.05 -11.48
N TYR A 191 -18.60 -8.42 -10.83
CA TYR A 191 -19.80 -9.13 -10.38
C TYR A 191 -20.71 -9.51 -11.56
N ASP A 192 -20.88 -8.61 -12.52
CA ASP A 192 -21.78 -8.79 -13.66
C ASP A 192 -21.35 -9.98 -14.52
N GLU A 193 -20.05 -10.16 -14.71
CA GLU A 193 -19.48 -11.22 -15.53
C GLU A 193 -19.13 -12.47 -14.72
N LYS A 194 -19.24 -12.39 -13.37
CA LYS A 194 -18.77 -13.41 -12.41
C LYS A 194 -17.37 -13.92 -12.77
N SER A 195 -16.54 -13.03 -13.29
CA SER A 195 -15.25 -13.36 -13.88
C SER A 195 -14.11 -12.92 -12.97
N LYS A 196 -13.07 -13.74 -12.93
CA LYS A 196 -11.83 -13.43 -12.22
C LYS A 196 -10.87 -12.77 -13.21
N GLY A 197 -10.58 -11.50 -12.97
CA GLY A 197 -9.61 -10.73 -13.73
C GLY A 197 -8.17 -11.10 -13.36
N SER A 198 -7.24 -10.23 -13.76
CA SER A 198 -5.82 -10.41 -13.46
C SER A 198 -5.56 -10.53 -11.96
N SER A 199 -4.56 -11.34 -11.61
CA SER A 199 -4.09 -11.47 -10.24
C SER A 199 -2.72 -10.83 -10.06
N LYS A 200 -2.48 -10.28 -8.86
CA LYS A 200 -1.23 -9.66 -8.48
C LYS A 200 -0.75 -10.19 -7.15
N LYS A 201 0.49 -10.66 -7.10
CA LYS A 201 1.16 -11.06 -5.86
C LYS A 201 1.81 -9.85 -5.20
N ILE A 202 1.68 -9.75 -3.88
CA ILE A 202 2.38 -8.76 -3.06
C ILE A 202 3.11 -9.49 -1.92
N LEU A 203 4.39 -9.18 -1.78
CA LEU A 203 5.25 -9.69 -0.72
C LEU A 203 5.44 -8.61 0.35
N PHE A 204 5.16 -8.98 1.60
CA PHE A 204 5.30 -8.13 2.76
C PHE A 204 6.57 -8.51 3.51
N GLU A 205 7.39 -7.51 3.80
CA GLU A 205 8.44 -7.69 4.79
C GLU A 205 7.79 -7.76 6.18
N PRO A 206 8.22 -8.69 7.05
CA PRO A 206 7.77 -8.70 8.43
C PRO A 206 8.23 -7.40 9.12
N LEU A 207 7.38 -6.84 9.97
CA LEU A 207 7.69 -5.66 10.75
C LEU A 207 7.60 -5.96 12.23
N LYS A 208 8.60 -5.52 12.99
CA LYS A 208 8.57 -5.53 14.45
C LYS A 208 8.66 -4.12 14.96
N ILE A 209 7.71 -3.73 15.80
CA ILE A 209 7.71 -2.45 16.50
C ILE A 209 7.72 -2.79 17.98
N GLU A 210 8.83 -2.54 18.65
CA GLU A 210 9.05 -2.96 20.04
C GLU A 210 8.83 -4.48 20.21
N ASN A 211 7.81 -4.89 20.97
CA ASN A 211 7.48 -6.30 21.23
C ASN A 211 6.43 -6.86 20.27
N ASP A 212 5.77 -6.00 19.48
CA ASP A 212 4.70 -6.41 18.58
C ASP A 212 5.25 -6.79 17.20
N SER A 213 4.75 -7.90 16.67
CA SER A 213 5.09 -8.38 15.33
C SER A 213 3.88 -8.28 14.41
N PHE A 214 4.07 -7.65 13.25
CA PHE A 214 3.03 -7.40 12.27
C PHE A 214 3.34 -8.21 10.99
N ASN A 215 2.31 -8.90 10.50
CA ASN A 215 2.34 -9.72 9.30
C ASN A 215 1.25 -9.26 8.32
N VAL A 216 1.09 -10.00 7.22
CA VAL A 216 0.15 -9.71 6.14
C VAL A 216 -1.26 -9.41 6.65
N SER A 217 -1.77 -10.18 7.62
CA SER A 217 -3.11 -9.97 8.16
C SER A 217 -3.26 -8.60 8.81
N GLU A 218 -2.32 -8.21 9.68
CA GLU A 218 -2.36 -6.90 10.35
C GLU A 218 -2.23 -5.76 9.34
N PHE A 219 -1.41 -5.92 8.30
CA PHE A 219 -1.25 -4.88 7.28
C PHE A 219 -2.51 -4.65 6.45
N ILE A 220 -3.22 -5.71 6.06
CA ILE A 220 -4.47 -5.59 5.29
C ILE A 220 -5.58 -4.99 6.16
N ILE A 221 -5.72 -5.45 7.42
CA ILE A 221 -6.70 -4.87 8.35
C ILE A 221 -6.35 -3.42 8.68
N PHE A 222 -5.06 -3.07 8.77
CA PHE A 222 -4.64 -1.68 8.94
C PHE A 222 -5.10 -0.79 7.77
N ILE A 223 -4.98 -1.26 6.53
CA ILE A 223 -5.51 -0.55 5.36
C ILE A 223 -7.03 -0.35 5.52
N ALA A 224 -7.77 -1.43 5.83
CA ALA A 224 -9.21 -1.39 6.01
C ALA A 224 -9.65 -0.38 7.09
N GLU A 225 -8.98 -0.36 8.25
CA GLU A 225 -9.26 0.61 9.31
C GLU A 225 -8.89 2.05 8.92
N LYS A 226 -7.79 2.27 8.19
CA LYS A 226 -7.39 3.61 7.72
C LYS A 226 -8.34 4.20 6.70
N VAL A 227 -8.98 3.36 5.89
CA VAL A 227 -9.96 3.80 4.88
C VAL A 227 -11.40 3.75 5.38
N ARG A 228 -11.66 3.25 6.59
CA ARG A 228 -13.00 3.12 7.14
C ARG A 228 -13.74 4.48 7.18
N ASN A 229 -15.02 4.48 6.85
CA ASN A 229 -15.89 5.62 7.10
C ASN A 229 -16.22 5.70 8.59
N SER A 230 -15.95 6.84 9.23
CA SER A 230 -15.91 6.98 10.70
C SER A 230 -17.25 7.38 11.29
N THR A 231 -18.35 7.14 10.57
CA THR A 231 -19.71 7.52 10.99
C THR A 231 -20.26 6.66 12.13
N ASP A 232 -19.48 5.70 12.62
CA ASP A 232 -19.66 4.98 13.89
C ASP A 232 -18.48 5.22 14.85
#